data_AF-I3ST67-F1
#
_entry.id   AF-I3ST67-F1
#
_cell.length_a   1.000
_cell.length_b   1.000
_cell.length_c   1.000
_cell.angle_alpha   90.00
_cell.angle_beta   90.00
_cell.angle_gamma   90.00
#
_symmetry.space_group_name_H-M   'P 1'
#
loop_
_entity.id
_entity.type
_entity.pdbx_description
1 polymer ?
#
loop_
_entity_poly.entity_id
_entity_poly.type
_entity_poly.pdbx_seq_one_letter_code
_entity_poly.pdbx_strand_id
1 'polypeptide(L)'
;MFSIRTHLGHLLKPGDNALGYDLYAANSNDMELDRYKGNIPEVVLIKKSYPEKRKTRSFKLKRIPMEADDKIKVNEDKRSAEYELFLKELEENPELRFNISLYQNKDYQPSEVASVTDGEEAPSVPWDELLTGLEDLDLSEGEGDDGEDNMAE
;
A
#
# COMPACT_ATOMS: atom_id res chain seq x y z
N MET A 1 -33.38 1.76 -3.42
CA MET A 1 -32.69 0.50 -3.04
C MET A 1 -32.60 -0.33 -4.30
N PHE A 2 -31.40 -0.77 -4.68
CA PHE A 2 -31.15 -1.50 -5.92
C PHE A 2 -30.94 -2.98 -5.63
N SER A 3 -31.40 -3.86 -6.53
CA SER A 3 -31.12 -5.29 -6.49
C SER A 3 -30.26 -5.66 -7.68
N ILE A 4 -29.01 -6.06 -7.43
CA ILE A 4 -27.99 -6.24 -8.46
C ILE A 4 -27.47 -7.67 -8.41
N ARG A 5 -27.38 -8.33 -9.56
CA ARG A 5 -26.69 -9.60 -9.72
C ARG A 5 -25.23 -9.33 -10.06
N THR A 6 -24.32 -9.70 -9.17
CA THR A 6 -22.87 -9.47 -9.32
C THR A 6 -22.09 -10.78 -9.25
N HIS A 7 -20.94 -10.81 -9.92
CA HIS A 7 -19.97 -11.90 -9.82
C HIS A 7 -19.11 -11.77 -8.56
N LEU A 8 -19.09 -10.60 -7.90
CA LEU A 8 -18.32 -10.32 -6.69
C LEU A 8 -19.00 -10.84 -5.40
N GLY A 9 -19.87 -11.85 -5.50
CA GLY A 9 -20.65 -12.35 -4.37
C GLY A 9 -19.79 -13.01 -3.28
N HIS A 10 -18.69 -13.66 -3.66
CA HIS A 10 -17.71 -14.23 -2.73
C HIS A 10 -16.85 -13.15 -2.04
N LEU A 11 -16.81 -11.95 -2.60
CA LEU A 11 -15.90 -10.89 -2.21
C LEU A 11 -16.56 -9.82 -1.34
N LEU A 12 -17.81 -9.47 -1.65
CA LEU A 12 -18.54 -8.40 -0.98
C LEU A 12 -19.22 -8.90 0.30
N LYS A 13 -18.93 -8.26 1.43
CA LYS A 13 -19.61 -8.44 2.71
C LYS A 13 -20.47 -7.20 3.02
N PRO A 14 -21.50 -7.32 3.87
CA PRO A 14 -22.28 -6.16 4.31
C PRO A 14 -21.37 -5.08 4.90
N GLY A 15 -21.46 -3.85 4.39
CA GLY A 15 -20.63 -2.71 4.81
C GLY A 15 -19.37 -2.47 3.98
N ASP A 16 -19.06 -3.33 3.00
CA ASP A 16 -17.97 -3.10 2.06
C ASP A 16 -18.32 -2.07 0.99
N ASN A 17 -17.29 -1.38 0.48
CA ASN A 17 -17.41 -0.47 -0.65
C ASN A 17 -17.11 -1.19 -1.97
N ALA A 18 -17.84 -0.85 -3.03
CA ALA A 18 -17.61 -1.37 -4.38
C ALA A 18 -17.67 -0.24 -5.40
N LEU A 19 -16.91 -0.37 -6.47
CA LEU A 19 -16.91 0.54 -7.60
C LEU A 19 -17.64 -0.09 -8.76
N GLY A 20 -18.40 0.72 -9.47
CA GLY A 20 -19.26 0.29 -10.56
C GLY A 20 -19.77 1.44 -11.40
N TYR A 21 -20.48 1.10 -12.48
CA TYR A 21 -21.19 2.05 -13.31
C TYR A 21 -22.65 2.14 -12.86
N ASP A 22 -23.12 3.38 -12.71
CA ASP A 22 -24.54 3.69 -12.59
C ASP A 22 -25.11 3.92 -13.99
N LEU A 23 -25.86 2.94 -14.49
CA LEU A 23 -26.49 2.98 -15.82
C LEU A 23 -27.89 3.59 -15.75
N TYR A 24 -28.50 3.71 -14.57
CA TYR A 24 -29.81 4.34 -14.39
C TYR A 24 -29.75 5.85 -14.66
N ALA A 25 -28.71 6.52 -14.17
CA ALA A 25 -28.50 7.95 -14.40
C ALA A 25 -27.73 8.25 -15.71
N ALA A 26 -27.18 7.24 -16.38
CA ALA A 26 -26.38 7.41 -17.59
C ALA A 26 -27.27 7.71 -18.81
N ASN A 27 -27.01 8.84 -19.47
CA ASN A 27 -27.62 9.14 -20.77
C ASN A 27 -26.68 8.73 -21.91
N SER A 28 -26.90 7.55 -22.47
CA SER A 28 -26.15 7.04 -23.62
C SER A 28 -26.81 7.46 -24.93
N ASN A 29 -26.02 7.96 -25.88
CA ASN A 29 -26.47 8.31 -27.24
C ASN A 29 -26.25 7.15 -28.25
N ASP A 30 -26.36 5.91 -27.78
CA ASP A 30 -26.08 4.72 -28.58
C ASP A 30 -27.39 4.03 -28.99
N MET A 31 -27.60 3.93 -30.31
CA MET A 31 -28.79 3.32 -30.90
C MET A 31 -28.92 1.82 -30.58
N GLU A 32 -27.82 1.13 -30.26
CA GLU A 32 -27.88 -0.29 -29.87
C GLU A 32 -28.36 -0.43 -28.42
N LEU A 33 -27.82 0.37 -27.50
CA LEU A 33 -28.29 0.40 -26.11
C LEU A 33 -29.78 0.76 -26.03
N ASP A 34 -30.24 1.67 -26.89
CA ASP A 34 -31.65 2.04 -27.00
C ASP A 34 -32.57 0.86 -27.35
N ARG A 35 -32.09 -0.10 -28.16
CA ARG A 35 -32.87 -1.30 -28.52
C ARG A 35 -33.04 -2.27 -27.36
N TYR A 36 -32.10 -2.26 -26.41
CA TYR A 36 -32.09 -3.13 -25.23
C TYR A 36 -32.49 -2.40 -23.94
N LYS A 37 -32.96 -1.14 -24.04
CA LYS A 37 -33.54 -0.39 -22.91
C LYS A 37 -34.68 -1.22 -22.29
N GLY A 38 -34.43 -1.78 -21.12
CA GLY A 38 -35.34 -2.68 -20.38
C GLY A 38 -34.69 -4.00 -19.95
N ASN A 39 -33.70 -4.50 -20.70
CA ASN A 39 -32.98 -5.75 -20.37
C ASN A 39 -31.60 -5.49 -19.75
N ILE A 40 -31.18 -4.23 -19.69
CA ILE A 40 -29.89 -3.81 -19.15
C ILE A 40 -30.05 -3.61 -17.63
N PRO A 41 -29.10 -4.08 -16.80
CA PRO A 41 -29.11 -3.81 -15.37
C PRO A 41 -28.96 -2.32 -15.08
N GLU A 42 -29.58 -1.84 -13.99
CA GLU A 42 -29.50 -0.44 -13.58
C GLU A 42 -28.10 -0.04 -13.06
N VAL A 43 -27.39 -0.98 -12.42
CA VAL A 43 -26.05 -0.75 -11.85
C VAL A 43 -25.19 -1.98 -12.10
N VAL A 44 -23.92 -1.76 -12.45
CA VAL A 44 -22.94 -2.84 -12.68
C VAL A 44 -21.73 -2.63 -11.78
N LEU A 45 -21.46 -3.57 -10.88
CA LEU A 45 -20.27 -3.57 -10.03
C LEU A 45 -19.09 -4.22 -10.74
N ILE A 46 -17.92 -3.59 -10.67
CA ILE A 46 -16.69 -4.02 -11.37
C ILE A 46 -15.67 -4.56 -10.38
N LYS A 47 -15.41 -3.81 -9.31
CA LYS A 47 -14.37 -4.16 -8.33
C LYS A 47 -14.76 -3.75 -6.92
N LYS A 48 -14.33 -4.53 -5.94
CA LYS A 48 -14.40 -4.11 -4.54
C LYS A 48 -13.40 -2.99 -4.30
N SER A 49 -13.84 -1.97 -3.56
CA SER A 49 -12.95 -0.95 -3.03
C SER A 49 -12.64 -1.31 -1.59
N TYR A 50 -11.36 -1.50 -1.31
CA TYR A 50 -10.91 -1.62 0.07
C TYR A 50 -10.76 -0.21 0.64
N PRO A 51 -11.25 0.04 1.87
CA PRO A 51 -10.84 1.24 2.58
C PRO A 51 -9.32 1.21 2.65
N GLU A 52 -8.69 2.36 2.38
CA GLU A 52 -7.24 2.51 2.44
C GLU A 52 -6.78 2.37 3.89
N LYS A 53 -6.75 1.13 4.37
CA LYS A 53 -6.11 0.78 5.61
C LYS A 53 -4.64 0.91 5.31
N ARG A 54 -3.98 1.87 5.97
CA ARG A 54 -2.53 1.96 6.05
C ARG A 54 -2.05 0.66 6.67
N LYS A 55 -1.85 -0.37 5.85
CA LYS A 55 -1.23 -1.61 6.30
C LYS A 55 0.19 -1.24 6.66
N THR A 56 0.63 -1.65 7.85
CA THR A 56 2.05 -1.65 8.17
C THR A 56 2.73 -2.49 7.11
N ARG A 57 3.77 -1.98 6.45
CA ARG A 57 4.45 -2.74 5.39
C ARG A 57 5.39 -3.76 6.02
N SER A 58 5.43 -4.96 5.46
CA SER A 58 6.38 -6.03 5.84
C SER A 58 7.82 -5.73 5.41
N PHE A 59 8.01 -4.72 4.56
CA PHE A 59 9.29 -4.31 4.03
C PHE A 59 9.61 -2.83 4.29
N LYS A 60 10.90 -2.49 4.21
CA LYS A 60 11.44 -1.12 4.30
C LYS A 60 12.56 -0.89 3.29
N LEU A 61 12.73 0.36 2.87
CA LEU A 61 13.87 0.81 2.07
C LEU A 61 14.97 1.37 2.96
N LYS A 62 16.23 1.14 2.57
CA LYS A 62 17.40 1.74 3.25
C LYS A 62 17.63 3.14 2.69
N ARG A 63 17.48 4.16 3.53
CA ARG A 63 17.88 5.54 3.19
C ARG A 63 19.36 5.75 3.49
N ILE A 64 20.06 6.42 2.59
CA ILE A 64 21.40 6.94 2.85
C ILE A 64 21.21 8.24 3.64
N PRO A 65 21.91 8.45 4.78
CA PRO A 65 21.86 9.71 5.50
C PRO A 65 22.41 10.81 4.59
N MET A 66 21.56 11.77 4.23
CA MET A 66 21.95 12.97 3.52
C MET A 66 22.13 14.07 4.56
N GLU A 67 23.25 14.80 4.53
CA GLU A 67 23.44 15.98 5.38
C GLU A 67 22.36 17.02 5.02
N ALA A 68 21.42 17.23 5.94
CA ALA A 68 20.28 18.11 5.74
C ALA A 68 20.65 19.54 6.17
N ASP A 69 20.67 20.46 5.22
CA ASP A 69 20.74 21.89 5.49
C ASP A 69 19.38 22.36 6.06
N ASP A 70 19.38 23.08 7.18
CA ASP A 70 18.21 23.37 8.04
C ASP A 70 17.04 24.12 7.35
N LYS A 71 17.22 24.56 6.10
CA LYS A 71 16.24 25.31 5.30
C LYS A 71 15.18 24.45 4.60
N ILE A 72 15.23 23.12 4.72
CA ILE A 72 14.38 22.17 3.95
C ILE A 72 13.14 21.71 4.76
N LYS A 73 12.80 22.31 5.92
CA LYS A 73 11.68 21.85 6.75
C LYS A 73 10.29 22.00 6.10
N VAL A 74 10.10 22.97 5.20
CA VAL A 74 8.81 23.20 4.50
C VAL A 74 8.52 22.13 3.41
N ASN A 75 9.52 21.32 3.03
CA ASN A 75 9.37 20.30 1.99
C ASN A 75 9.22 18.87 2.55
N GLU A 76 9.26 18.70 3.88
CA GLU A 76 9.28 17.38 4.52
C GLU A 76 7.92 16.66 4.44
N ASP A 77 6.81 17.40 4.58
CA ASP A 77 5.46 16.85 4.43
C ASP A 77 5.17 16.40 2.99
N LYS A 78 5.65 17.16 2.00
CA LYS A 78 5.51 16.78 0.59
C LYS A 78 6.38 15.58 0.26
N ARG A 79 7.63 15.60 0.74
CA ARG A 79 8.58 14.50 0.54
C ARG A 79 8.13 13.21 1.20
N SER A 80 7.49 13.28 2.37
CA SER A 80 6.91 12.11 3.03
C SER A 80 5.68 11.59 2.28
N ALA A 81 4.82 12.47 1.76
CA ALA A 81 3.69 12.07 0.90
C ALA A 81 4.15 11.40 -0.40
N GLU A 82 5.17 11.95 -1.07
CA GLU A 82 5.78 11.38 -2.28
C GLU A 82 6.45 10.03 -1.98
N TYR A 83 7.14 9.92 -0.84
CA TYR A 83 7.74 8.67 -0.40
C TYR A 83 6.71 7.57 -0.13
N GLU A 84 5.58 7.92 0.52
CA GLU A 84 4.47 6.99 0.75
C GLU A 84 3.82 6.52 -0.57
N LEU A 85 3.66 7.42 -1.53
CA LEU A 85 3.15 7.10 -2.86
C LEU A 85 4.09 6.15 -3.60
N PHE A 86 5.39 6.40 -3.54
CA PHE A 86 6.41 5.53 -4.12
C PHE A 86 6.37 4.11 -3.52
N LEU A 87 6.28 3.99 -2.19
CA LEU A 87 6.19 2.68 -1.54
C LEU A 87 4.92 1.90 -1.96
N LYS A 88 3.81 2.59 -2.22
CA LYS A 88 2.58 1.99 -2.73
C LYS A 88 2.73 1.49 -4.16
N GLU A 89 3.41 2.25 -5.01
CA GLU A 89 3.66 1.86 -6.40
C GLU A 89 4.55 0.61 -6.50
N LEU A 90 5.53 0.47 -5.59
CA LEU A 90 6.34 -0.75 -5.47
C LEU A 90 5.51 -1.97 -5.05
N GLU A 91 4.50 -1.75 -4.22
CA GLU A 91 3.60 -2.81 -3.77
C GLU A 91 2.67 -3.28 -4.90
N GLU A 92 2.21 -2.36 -5.75
CA GLU A 92 1.30 -2.62 -6.88
C GLU A 92 2.01 -3.19 -8.12
N ASN A 93 3.22 -2.71 -8.44
CA ASN A 93 3.90 -3.03 -9.70
C ASN A 93 5.17 -3.88 -9.48
N PRO A 94 5.16 -5.18 -9.83
CA PRO A 94 6.34 -6.04 -9.67
C PRO A 94 7.52 -5.61 -10.55
N GLU A 95 7.28 -4.99 -11.70
CA GLU A 95 8.35 -4.53 -12.60
C GLU A 95 9.20 -3.43 -11.97
N LEU A 96 8.61 -2.56 -11.14
CA LEU A 96 9.35 -1.50 -10.46
C LEU A 96 10.26 -2.05 -9.36
N ARG A 97 9.96 -3.26 -8.84
CA ARG A 97 10.75 -3.91 -7.78
C ARG A 97 12.05 -4.51 -8.29
N PHE A 98 12.14 -4.84 -9.58
CA PHE A 98 13.26 -5.61 -10.14
C PHE A 98 14.65 -5.00 -9.86
N ASN A 99 14.73 -3.67 -9.74
CA ASN A 99 15.99 -2.96 -9.51
C ASN A 99 16.10 -2.32 -8.11
N ILE A 100 15.27 -2.72 -7.14
CA ILE A 100 15.20 -2.08 -5.81
C ILE A 100 15.41 -3.12 -4.72
N SER A 101 16.36 -2.84 -3.81
CA SER A 101 16.63 -3.68 -2.65
C SER A 101 15.58 -3.46 -1.55
N LEU A 102 14.73 -4.46 -1.33
CA LEU A 102 13.72 -4.47 -0.27
C LEU A 102 14.22 -5.24 0.94
N TYR A 103 14.05 -4.68 2.14
CA TYR A 103 14.49 -5.29 3.40
C TYR A 103 13.32 -5.63 4.30
N GLN A 104 13.41 -6.73 5.05
CA GLN A 104 12.38 -7.09 6.02
C GLN A 104 12.26 -6.07 7.15
N ASN A 105 11.03 -5.72 7.50
CA ASN A 105 10.73 -4.87 8.64
C ASN A 105 10.57 -5.72 9.92
N LYS A 106 11.50 -5.60 10.87
CA LYS A 106 11.50 -6.35 12.14
C LYS A 106 10.32 -5.97 13.06
N ASP A 107 9.81 -4.76 12.92
CA ASP A 107 8.69 -4.24 13.72
C ASP A 107 7.33 -4.57 13.10
N TYR A 108 7.30 -5.25 11.95
CA TYR A 108 6.07 -5.67 11.31
C TYR A 108 5.44 -6.83 12.10
N GLN A 109 4.37 -6.52 12.82
CA GLN A 109 3.46 -7.53 13.37
C GLN A 109 2.35 -7.78 12.35
N PRO A 110 2.20 -9.01 11.82
CA PRO A 110 1.06 -9.37 11.01
C PRO A 110 -0.19 -9.18 11.87
N SER A 111 -0.94 -8.09 11.63
CA SER A 111 -2.22 -7.89 12.31
C SER A 111 -3.12 -9.07 11.95
N GLU A 112 -3.74 -9.74 12.93
CA GLU A 112 -4.60 -10.93 12.73
C GLU A 112 -5.69 -10.73 11.67
N VAL A 113 -6.06 -9.47 11.38
CA VAL A 113 -6.98 -9.09 10.31
C VAL A 113 -6.48 -9.36 8.88
N ALA A 114 -5.18 -9.59 8.68
CA ALA A 114 -4.59 -9.97 7.39
C ALA A 114 -4.75 -11.48 7.11
N SER A 115 -4.83 -12.31 8.16
CA SER A 115 -4.97 -13.77 8.03
C SER A 115 -6.41 -14.24 7.80
N VAL A 116 -7.43 -13.38 7.95
CA VAL A 116 -8.85 -13.75 7.73
C VAL A 116 -9.34 -13.43 6.31
N THR A 117 -8.45 -12.93 5.44
CA THR A 117 -8.73 -12.70 4.02
C THR A 117 -7.95 -13.71 3.18
N ASP A 118 -8.18 -14.99 3.45
CA ASP A 118 -7.68 -16.13 2.67
C ASP A 118 -8.39 -16.15 1.31
N GLY A 119 -7.89 -15.37 0.34
CA GLY A 119 -8.31 -15.50 -1.07
C GLY A 119 -8.28 -14.24 -1.93
N GLU A 120 -8.26 -13.02 -1.36
CA GLU A 120 -8.18 -11.79 -2.16
C GLU A 120 -7.22 -10.79 -1.50
N GLU A 121 -5.95 -11.08 -1.70
CA GLU A 121 -4.81 -10.37 -1.15
C GLU A 121 -4.72 -8.98 -1.81
N ALA A 122 -4.74 -7.92 -0.99
CA ALA A 122 -4.32 -6.61 -1.46
C ALA A 122 -2.91 -6.75 -2.06
N PRO A 123 -2.53 -5.94 -3.06
CA PRO A 123 -1.16 -5.95 -3.56
C PRO A 123 -0.23 -5.93 -2.36
N SER A 124 0.67 -6.91 -2.27
CA SER A 124 1.64 -7.04 -1.20
C SER A 124 2.91 -7.62 -1.80
N VAL A 125 4.06 -7.23 -1.27
CA VAL A 125 5.33 -7.79 -1.72
C VAL A 125 5.46 -9.23 -1.20
N PRO A 126 5.68 -10.22 -2.08
CA PRO A 126 5.91 -11.61 -1.67
C PRO A 126 7.11 -11.72 -0.72
N TRP A 127 7.01 -12.61 0.27
CA TRP A 127 8.10 -12.85 1.24
C TRP A 127 9.41 -13.29 0.56
N ASP A 128 9.32 -14.05 -0.53
CA ASP A 128 10.49 -14.55 -1.28
C ASP A 128 11.29 -13.42 -1.96
N GLU A 129 10.67 -12.27 -2.22
CA GLU A 129 11.32 -11.10 -2.83
C GLU A 129 12.05 -10.22 -1.80
N LEU A 130 11.86 -10.46 -0.50
CA LEU A 130 12.50 -9.67 0.54
C LEU A 130 13.92 -10.19 0.79
N LEU A 131 14.91 -9.30 0.68
CA LEU A 131 16.26 -9.63 1.13
C LEU A 131 16.23 -9.82 2.65
N THR A 132 16.57 -11.02 3.10
CA THR A 132 16.74 -11.35 4.51
C THR A 132 18.07 -10.76 4.97
N GLY A 133 18.08 -9.44 5.22
CA GLY A 133 19.21 -8.71 5.79
C GLY A 133 19.37 -9.02 7.28
N LEU A 134 19.59 -10.30 7.59
CA LEU A 134 19.65 -10.83 8.95
C LEU A 134 21.08 -10.79 9.55
N GLU A 135 22.12 -10.49 8.77
CA GLU A 135 23.51 -10.56 9.26
C GLU A 135 24.28 -9.22 9.24
N ASP A 136 23.86 -8.22 8.44
CA ASP A 136 24.57 -6.92 8.36
C ASP A 136 24.23 -5.93 9.50
N LEU A 137 23.35 -6.33 10.43
CA LEU A 137 22.92 -5.49 11.57
C LEU A 137 23.55 -5.91 12.89
N ASP A 138 24.44 -6.90 12.89
CA ASP A 138 25.35 -7.17 14.02
C ASP A 138 26.78 -6.70 13.69
N LEU A 139 26.89 -5.59 12.94
CA LEU A 139 28.04 -4.70 13.10
C LEU A 139 27.81 -3.95 14.41
N SER A 140 28.11 -4.68 15.48
CA SER A 140 28.31 -4.22 16.85
C SER A 140 28.68 -2.75 16.90
N GLU A 141 27.90 -2.00 17.68
CA GLU A 141 28.41 -0.92 18.51
C GLU A 141 29.83 -1.28 19.00
N GLY A 142 30.84 -0.69 18.37
CA GLY A 142 32.19 -0.67 18.90
C GLY A 142 32.25 0.47 19.91
N GLU A 143 32.24 0.10 21.19
CA GLU A 143 32.65 0.95 22.31
C GLU A 143 33.89 1.79 21.94
N GLY A 144 33.78 3.09 22.17
CA GLY A 144 34.86 4.07 22.15
C GLY A 144 34.56 5.11 23.22
N ASP A 145 34.50 4.63 24.47
CA ASP A 145 34.78 5.43 25.66
C ASP A 145 36.17 6.08 25.49
N ASP A 146 36.21 7.40 25.37
CA ASP A 146 37.44 8.18 25.51
C ASP A 146 37.09 9.61 25.99
N GLY A 147 37.10 9.79 27.32
CA GLY A 147 37.59 11.02 27.95
C GLY A 147 36.56 12.02 28.47
N GLU A 148 36.00 11.76 29.65
CA GLU A 148 35.48 12.82 30.52
C GLU A 148 36.59 13.84 30.84
N ASP A 149 36.35 15.10 30.47
CA ASP A 149 37.14 16.28 30.85
C ASP A 149 37.20 16.42 32.37
N ASN A 150 38.31 15.99 32.97
CA ASN A 150 38.73 16.43 34.30
C ASN A 150 39.76 17.55 34.15
N MET A 151 39.32 18.81 34.26
CA MET A 151 40.13 19.82 34.94
C MET A 151 39.27 20.96 35.47
N ALA A 152 38.88 20.83 36.74
CA ALA A 152 38.57 21.94 37.62
C ALA A 152 39.78 22.17 38.52
N GLU A 153 40.51 23.27 38.31
CA GLU A 153 40.93 24.22 39.35
C GLU A 153 41.45 25.52 38.71
#